data_AF-A0A929G658-F1
#
_entry.id   AF-A0A929G658-F1
#
_cell.length_a   1.000
_cell.length_b   1.000
_cell.length_c   1.000
_cell.angle_alpha   90.00
_cell.angle_beta   90.00
_cell.angle_gamma   90.00
#
_symmetry.space_group_name_H-M   'P 1'
#
loop_
_entity.id
_entity.type
_entity.pdbx_description
1 polymer ?
#
loop_
_entity_poly.entity_id
_entity_poly.type
_entity_poly.pdbx_seq_one_letter_code
_entity_poly.pdbx_strand_id
1 'polypeptide(L)'
;VAALPDGHEDVLGFSLVMIRLASCLTCDLDSYRASLGCCTCARRTVAGFKGSDKEIIRMFEQAREEVRAYLASDELTEPIAALIKRSA
;
A
#
# COMPACT_ATOMS: atom_id res chain seq x y z
N VAL A 1 5.47 4.01 -9.94
CA VAL A 1 5.56 3.56 -8.53
C VAL A 1 6.99 3.27 -8.11
N ALA A 2 7.66 2.22 -8.59
CA ALA A 2 8.96 1.78 -8.05
C ALA A 2 10.14 2.78 -8.14
N ALA A 3 10.04 3.81 -8.99
CA ALA A 3 11.05 4.86 -9.12
C ALA A 3 10.66 6.18 -8.42
N LEU A 4 9.50 6.21 -7.77
CA LEU A 4 9.00 7.39 -7.07
C LEU A 4 9.48 7.38 -5.60
N PRO A 5 9.62 8.55 -4.97
CA PRO A 5 9.93 8.65 -3.54
C PRO A 5 8.88 7.97 -2.65
N ASP A 6 9.29 7.45 -1.49
CA ASP A 6 8.43 6.64 -0.60
C ASP A 6 7.17 7.37 -0.09
N GLY A 7 7.22 8.70 0.01
CA GLY A 7 6.12 9.58 0.41
C GLY A 7 5.20 10.00 -0.72
N HIS A 8 5.51 9.65 -1.97
CA HIS A 8 4.66 9.99 -3.11
C HIS A 8 3.31 9.26 -3.04
N GLU A 9 2.21 9.94 -3.39
CA GLU A 9 0.85 9.40 -3.26
C GLU A 9 0.65 8.05 -3.97
N ASP A 10 1.24 7.86 -5.16
CA ASP A 10 1.20 6.59 -5.89
C ASP A 10 1.90 5.45 -5.14
N VAL A 11 2.97 5.73 -4.38
CA VAL A 11 3.68 4.70 -3.58
C VAL A 11 2.86 4.32 -2.36
N LEU A 12 2.31 5.32 -1.67
CA LEU A 12 1.42 5.13 -0.53
C LEU A 12 0.13 4.39 -0.93
N GLY A 13 -0.49 4.80 -2.04
CA GLY A 13 -1.70 4.18 -2.59
C GLY A 13 -1.46 2.73 -3.01
N PHE A 14 -0.34 2.43 -3.68
CA PHE A 14 0.00 1.07 -4.07
C PHE A 14 0.28 0.19 -2.84
N SER A 15 0.96 0.75 -1.83
CA SER A 15 1.19 0.08 -0.55
C SER A 15 -0.14 -0.24 0.16
N LEU A 16 -1.10 0.69 0.15
CA LEU A 16 -2.43 0.47 0.72
C LEU A 16 -3.21 -0.63 -0.01
N VAL A 17 -3.14 -0.69 -1.35
CA VAL A 17 -3.70 -1.83 -2.12
C VAL A 17 -3.08 -3.14 -1.68
N MET A 18 -1.75 -3.20 -1.55
CA MET A 18 -1.06 -4.42 -1.14
C MET A 18 -1.42 -4.83 0.28
N ILE A 19 -1.51 -3.88 1.22
CA ILE A 19 -1.94 -4.12 2.59
C ILE A 19 -3.32 -4.77 2.63
N ARG A 20 -4.26 -4.28 1.81
CA ARG A 20 -5.63 -4.80 1.72
C ARG A 20 -5.70 -6.17 1.06
N LEU A 21 -5.04 -6.33 -0.09
CA LEU A 21 -5.08 -7.59 -0.86
C LEU A 21 -4.34 -8.73 -0.14
N ALA A 22 -3.21 -8.45 0.49
CA ALA A 22 -2.41 -9.47 1.18
C ALA A 22 -2.77 -9.61 2.67
N SER A 23 -3.63 -8.73 3.21
CA SER A 23 -3.98 -8.65 4.63
C SER A 23 -2.73 -8.50 5.51
N CYS A 24 -1.83 -7.60 5.12
CA CYS A 24 -0.51 -7.44 5.76
C CYS A 24 -0.60 -7.12 7.26
N LEU A 25 -1.63 -6.37 7.68
CA LEU A 25 -1.82 -5.97 9.09
C LEU A 25 -2.26 -7.13 10.00
N THR A 26 -2.56 -8.31 9.43
CA THR A 26 -2.85 -9.53 10.18
C THR A 26 -1.74 -10.58 10.03
N CYS A 27 -0.59 -10.19 9.49
CA CYS A 27 0.56 -11.08 9.35
C CYS A 27 1.26 -11.23 10.71
N ASP A 28 1.26 -12.46 11.22
CA ASP A 28 1.95 -12.84 12.45
C ASP A 28 3.17 -13.73 12.13
N LEU A 29 4.16 -13.79 13.04
CA LEU A 29 5.38 -14.60 12.89
C LEU A 29 5.10 -16.08 12.63
N ASP A 30 4.00 -16.61 13.16
CA ASP A 30 3.60 -18.01 12.96
C ASP A 30 2.82 -18.24 11.64
N SER A 31 2.50 -17.17 10.91
CA SER A 31 1.79 -17.27 9.63
C SER A 31 2.68 -17.80 8.52
N TYR A 32 2.13 -18.67 7.65
CA TYR A 32 2.81 -19.07 6.41
C TYR A 32 3.24 -17.87 5.54
N ARG A 33 2.49 -16.75 5.61
CA ARG A 33 2.86 -15.50 4.92
C ARG A 33 4.19 -14.91 5.42
N ALA A 34 4.45 -14.95 6.73
CA ALA A 34 5.66 -14.39 7.32
C ALA A 34 6.90 -15.18 6.88
N SER A 35 6.81 -16.51 6.82
CA SER A 35 7.93 -17.37 6.40
C SER A 35 8.34 -17.21 4.94
N LEU A 36 7.47 -16.66 4.08
CA LEU A 36 7.77 -16.37 2.68
C LEU A 36 8.56 -15.06 2.46
N GLY A 37 8.47 -14.12 3.41
CA GLY A 37 8.93 -12.75 3.26
C GLY A 37 7.98 -11.87 2.42
N CYS A 38 7.96 -10.56 2.73
CA CYS A 38 6.98 -9.62 2.19
C CYS A 38 6.97 -9.55 0.66
N CYS A 39 8.14 -9.52 0.01
CA CYS A 39 8.22 -9.44 -1.46
C CYS A 39 7.60 -10.68 -2.14
N THR A 40 7.87 -11.87 -1.62
CA THR A 40 7.33 -13.12 -2.15
C THR A 40 5.83 -13.20 -1.91
N CYS A 41 5.37 -12.85 -0.70
CA CYS A 41 3.96 -12.81 -0.36
C CYS A 41 3.20 -11.86 -1.29
N ALA A 42 3.69 -10.63 -1.47
CA ALA A 42 3.08 -9.63 -2.33
C ALA A 42 2.92 -10.10 -3.78
N ARG A 43 3.99 -10.65 -4.39
CA ARG A 43 3.95 -11.18 -5.77
C ARG A 43 2.93 -12.30 -5.91
N ARG A 44 2.86 -13.22 -4.94
CA ARG A 44 1.88 -14.32 -4.94
C ARG A 44 0.45 -13.81 -4.79
N THR A 45 0.21 -12.81 -3.94
CA THR A 45 -1.10 -12.19 -3.78
C THR A 45 -1.60 -11.60 -5.10
N VAL A 46 -0.76 -10.85 -5.82
CA VAL A 46 -1.15 -10.26 -7.11
C VAL A 46 -1.34 -11.35 -8.17
N ALA A 47 -0.41 -12.31 -8.29
CA ALA A 47 -0.51 -13.39 -9.26
C ALA A 47 -1.70 -14.34 -9.02
N GLY A 48 -2.14 -14.47 -7.77
CA GLY A 48 -3.30 -15.28 -7.37
C GLY A 48 -4.63 -14.51 -7.35
N PHE A 49 -4.63 -13.23 -7.73
CA PHE A 49 -5.86 -12.44 -7.80
C PHE A 49 -6.78 -13.01 -8.89
N LYS A 50 -8.01 -13.36 -8.51
CA LYS A 50 -8.97 -14.02 -9.42
C LYS A 50 -9.72 -13.05 -10.32
N GLY A 51 -9.61 -11.76 -10.06
CA GLY A 51 -10.20 -10.71 -10.87
C GLY A 51 -9.29 -10.28 -12.03
N SER A 52 -9.72 -9.26 -12.75
CA SER A 52 -8.95 -8.69 -13.86
C SER A 52 -7.95 -7.63 -13.38
N ASP A 53 -6.89 -7.41 -14.15
CA ASP A 53 -5.95 -6.30 -13.91
C ASP A 53 -6.65 -4.93 -13.85
N LYS A 54 -7.76 -4.77 -14.59
CA LYS A 54 -8.59 -3.56 -14.54
C LYS A 54 -9.20 -3.33 -13.16
N GLU A 55 -9.55 -4.39 -12.44
CA GLU A 55 -10.05 -4.29 -11.07
C GLU A 55 -8.94 -3.89 -10.11
N ILE A 56 -7.73 -4.45 -10.26
CA ILE A 56 -6.56 -4.02 -9.47
C ILE A 56 -6.26 -2.54 -9.72
N ILE A 57 -6.31 -2.08 -10.97
CA ILE A 57 -6.13 -0.67 -11.31
C ILE A 57 -7.21 0.19 -10.65
N ARG A 58 -8.48 -0.23 -10.66
CA ARG A 58 -9.57 0.49 -9.96
C ARG A 58 -9.33 0.57 -8.46
N MET A 59 -8.91 -0.53 -7.83
CA MET A 59 -8.55 -0.56 -6.40
C MET A 59 -7.40 0.41 -6.10
N PHE A 60 -6.43 0.50 -7.00
CA PHE A 60 -5.32 1.44 -6.88
C PHE A 60 -5.77 2.90 -7.00
N GLU A 61 -6.58 3.25 -7.98
CA GLU A 61 -7.12 4.61 -8.11
C GLU A 61 -7.96 5.00 -6.88
N GLN A 62 -8.77 4.07 -6.37
CA GLN A 62 -9.53 4.29 -5.13
C GLN A 62 -8.60 4.51 -3.94
N ALA A 63 -7.60 3.65 -3.74
CA ALA A 63 -6.64 3.78 -2.66
C ALA A 63 -5.83 5.08 -2.76
N ARG A 64 -5.51 5.53 -3.97
CA ARG A 64 -4.84 6.81 -4.20
C ARG A 64 -5.70 8.00 -3.79
N GLU A 65 -6.99 7.96 -4.10
CA GLU A 65 -7.92 9.01 -3.67
C GLU A 65 -8.07 9.04 -2.15
N GLU A 66 -8.14 7.88 -1.50
CA GLU A 66 -8.16 7.79 -0.04
C GLU A 66 -6.88 8.37 0.59
N VAL A 67 -5.72 8.07 0.00
CA VAL A 67 -4.45 8.66 0.43
C VAL A 67 -4.47 10.17 0.28
N ARG A 68 -4.91 10.72 -0.86
CA ARG A 68 -5.03 12.18 -1.04
C ARG A 68 -5.94 12.82 -0.02
N ALA A 69 -7.12 12.22 0.21
CA ALA A 69 -8.08 12.72 1.18
C ALA A 69 -7.48 12.74 2.59
N TYR A 70 -6.76 11.69 2.97
CA TYR A 70 -6.07 11.63 4.27
C TYR A 70 -4.89 12.61 4.36
N LEU A 71 -4.12 12.79 3.28
CA LEU A 71 -3.02 13.76 3.25
C LEU A 71 -3.48 15.21 3.31
N ALA A 72 -4.69 15.49 2.82
CA ALA A 72 -5.32 16.81 2.87
C ALA A 72 -6.14 17.05 4.15
N SER A 73 -6.31 16.04 5.01
CA SER A 73 -7.09 16.18 6.24
C SER A 73 -6.25 16.75 7.38
N ASP A 74 -6.94 17.29 8.40
CA ASP A 74 -6.30 17.77 9.64
C ASP A 74 -5.96 16.63 10.62
N GLU A 75 -6.05 15.37 10.19
CA GLU A 75 -5.77 14.20 11.03
C GLU A 75 -4.27 13.84 11.11
N LEU A 76 -3.45 14.44 10.25
CA LEU A 76 -2.01 14.21 10.24
C LEU A 76 -1.34 14.90 11.44
N THR A 77 -0.66 14.10 12.26
CA THR A 77 0.24 14.66 13.27
C THR A 77 1.47 15.30 12.62
N GLU A 78 1.99 16.36 13.24
CA GLU A 78 3.19 17.07 12.75
C GLU A 78 4.37 16.13 12.43
N PRO A 79 4.70 15.11 13.25
CA PRO A 79 5.79 14.19 12.92
C PRO A 79 5.56 13.40 11.63
N ILE A 80 4.31 12.97 11.38
CA ILE A 80 3.97 12.20 10.17
C ILE A 80 4.00 13.12 8.95
N ALA A 81 3.43 14.31 9.05
CA ALA A 81 3.47 15.31 7.98
C ALA A 81 4.93 15.67 7.59
N ALA A 82 5.82 15.79 8.57
CA ALA A 82 7.24 16.03 8.34
C ALA A 82 7.95 14.86 7.64
N LEU A 83 7.57 13.62 7.95
CA LEU A 83 8.11 12.42 7.28
C LEU A 83 7.69 12.39 5.80
N ILE A 84 6.42 12.62 5.51
CA ILE A 84 5.90 12.64 4.13
C ILE A 84 6.63 13.70 3.31
N LYS A 85 6.80 14.93 3.82
CA LYS A 85 7.53 16.00 3.13
C LYS A 85 9.00 15.65 2.84
N ARG A 86 9.64 14.84 3.69
CA ARG A 86 11.04 14.41 3.49
C ARG A 86 11.18 13.29 2.46
N SER A 87 10.13 12.50 2.27
CA SER A 87 10.15 11.32 1.42
C SER A 87 9.31 11.47 0.15
N ALA A 88 8.68 12.62 -0.10
CA ALA A 88 7.86 12.91 -1.28
C ALA A 88 8.68 13.49 -2.45
#